data_AF-A0A5D0N1F3-F1
#
_entry.id   AF-A0A5D0N1F3-F1
#
_cell.length_a   1.000
_cell.length_b   1.000
_cell.length_c   1.000
_cell.angle_alpha   90.00
_cell.angle_beta   90.00
_cell.angle_gamma   90.00
#
_symmetry.space_group_name_H-M   'P 1'
#
loop_
_entity.id
_entity.type
_entity.pdbx_description
1 polymer ?
#
loop_
_entity_poly.entity_id
_entity_poly.type
_entity_poly.pdbx_seq_one_letter_code
_entity_poly.pdbx_strand_id
1 'polypeptide(L)'
;MRRWPAALALVLLLAGCGGGTETTALPTWATPSPTAPAPLTVQEAKGRYLAIVAPYNTALTKLEEALKAGRPWRTVRGLAGKVASTNAAHAEQLRATAWPAVAQAPVAALLKENDVALRHWRLAAEAGSAAALMREIRAAAAHDGGTQADKVRTSLGLPLYRDS
;
A
#
# COMPACT_ATOMS: atom_id res chain seq x y z
N MET A 1 8.83 19.35 -17.40
CA MET A 1 7.80 20.32 -16.97
C MET A 1 7.27 21.04 -18.19
N ARG A 2 6.10 20.64 -18.70
CA ARG A 2 5.54 21.18 -19.95
C ARG A 2 4.28 21.95 -19.60
N ARG A 3 4.40 23.27 -19.48
CA ARG A 3 3.28 24.21 -19.38
C ARG A 3 2.90 24.61 -20.81
N TRP A 4 1.64 24.53 -21.17
CA TRP A 4 1.09 25.16 -22.37
C TRP A 4 0.11 26.26 -21.95
N PRO A 5 0.12 27.41 -22.65
CA PRO A 5 -0.47 28.64 -22.17
C PRO A 5 -1.90 28.85 -22.67
N ALA A 6 -2.55 29.79 -21.99
CA ALA A 6 -3.85 30.36 -22.27
C ALA A 6 -4.03 30.82 -23.72
N ALA A 7 -5.26 30.69 -24.22
CA ALA A 7 -5.75 31.48 -25.35
C ALA A 7 -6.86 32.39 -24.82
N LEU A 8 -6.54 33.69 -24.79
CA LEU A 8 -7.52 34.77 -24.74
C LEU A 8 -8.39 34.73 -26.00
N ALA A 9 -9.69 34.98 -25.84
CA ALA A 9 -10.50 35.57 -26.89
C ALA A 9 -11.38 36.66 -26.27
N LEU A 10 -11.00 37.90 -26.57
CA LEU A 10 -11.72 39.13 -26.29
C LEU A 10 -12.68 39.38 -27.48
N VAL A 11 -13.98 39.55 -27.22
CA VAL A 11 -14.92 40.15 -28.20
C VAL A 11 -15.76 41.20 -27.46
N LEU A 12 -15.81 42.38 -28.08
CA LEU A 12 -16.41 43.63 -27.62
C LEU A 12 -17.90 43.73 -27.97
N LEU A 13 -18.63 44.39 -27.05
CA LEU A 13 -19.75 45.34 -27.22
C LEU A 13 -20.99 44.94 -28.03
N LEU A 14 -22.16 45.05 -27.41
CA LEU A 14 -23.15 46.10 -27.72
C LEU A 14 -24.35 46.04 -26.75
N ALA A 15 -24.79 47.24 -26.36
CA ALA A 15 -25.92 47.50 -25.48
C ALA A 15 -27.27 47.18 -26.14
N GLY A 16 -28.21 46.69 -25.35
CA GLY A 16 -29.62 46.53 -25.71
C GLY A 16 -30.46 46.47 -24.45
N CYS A 17 -31.15 47.56 -24.16
CA CYS A 17 -32.14 47.68 -23.08
C CYS A 17 -33.49 47.22 -23.61
N GLY A 18 -34.19 46.32 -22.93
CA GLY A 18 -35.58 46.03 -23.26
C GLY A 18 -36.12 44.72 -22.70
N GLY A 19 -37.11 44.84 -21.82
CA GLY A 19 -38.15 43.81 -21.63
C GLY A 19 -37.83 42.73 -20.60
N GLY A 20 -38.58 42.75 -19.50
CA GLY A 20 -38.53 41.70 -18.48
C GLY A 20 -38.80 40.31 -19.05
N THR A 21 -37.97 39.37 -18.66
CA THR A 21 -38.26 37.94 -18.71
C THR A 21 -37.81 37.35 -17.39
N GLU A 22 -38.72 36.64 -16.74
CA GLU A 22 -38.42 35.78 -15.60
C GLU A 22 -37.22 34.90 -15.98
N THR A 23 -36.12 35.08 -15.23
CA THR A 23 -34.96 34.21 -15.37
C THR A 23 -35.34 32.86 -14.78
N THR A 24 -35.87 31.98 -15.61
CA THR A 24 -35.86 30.54 -15.36
C THR A 24 -34.40 30.12 -15.33
N ALA A 25 -33.82 30.08 -14.12
CA ALA A 25 -32.49 29.56 -13.90
C ALA A 25 -32.44 28.11 -14.41
N LEU A 26 -31.63 27.87 -15.44
CA LEU A 26 -31.31 26.51 -15.88
C LEU A 26 -30.69 25.76 -14.69
N PRO A 27 -31.02 24.47 -14.48
CA PRO A 27 -30.40 23.70 -13.41
C PRO A 27 -28.89 23.65 -13.68
N THR A 28 -28.12 24.25 -12.78
CA THR A 28 -26.68 24.05 -12.71
C THR A 28 -26.42 22.56 -12.49
N TRP A 29 -25.91 21.88 -13.51
CA TRP A 29 -25.37 20.53 -13.37
C TRP A 29 -24.16 20.59 -12.43
N ALA A 30 -24.42 20.35 -11.14
CA ALA A 30 -23.36 20.20 -10.17
C ALA A 30 -22.55 18.95 -10.56
N THR A 31 -21.29 19.16 -10.94
CA THR A 31 -20.34 18.05 -11.08
C THR A 31 -20.20 17.41 -9.70
N PRO A 32 -20.51 16.11 -9.52
CA PRO A 32 -20.36 15.49 -8.23
C PRO A 32 -18.89 15.60 -7.81
N SER A 33 -18.66 16.16 -6.63
CA SER A 33 -17.32 16.16 -6.04
C SER A 33 -16.88 14.70 -5.88
N PRO A 34 -15.61 14.35 -6.17
CA PRO A 34 -15.13 13.01 -5.95
C PRO A 34 -15.25 12.65 -4.46
N THR A 35 -16.29 11.86 -4.14
CA THR A 35 -16.48 11.31 -2.80
C THR A 35 -15.38 10.27 -2.56
N ALA A 36 -14.70 10.40 -1.42
CA ALA A 36 -13.71 9.40 -1.01
C ALA A 36 -14.37 8.00 -1.01
N PRO A 37 -13.64 6.94 -1.41
CA PRO A 37 -14.18 5.59 -1.40
C PRO A 37 -14.69 5.23 0.01
N ALA A 38 -15.88 4.66 0.08
CA ALA A 38 -16.39 4.16 1.34
C ALA A 38 -15.46 3.05 1.89
N PRO A 39 -15.27 2.98 3.22
CA PRO A 39 -14.54 1.87 3.83
C PRO A 39 -15.16 0.51 3.48
N LEU A 40 -14.31 -0.49 3.32
CA LEU A 40 -14.74 -1.88 3.15
C LEU A 40 -15.56 -2.35 4.35
N THR A 41 -16.53 -3.23 4.10
CA THR A 41 -17.12 -4.04 5.17
C THR A 41 -16.06 -4.96 5.78
N VAL A 42 -16.29 -5.45 6.99
CA VAL A 42 -15.36 -6.41 7.64
C VAL A 42 -15.18 -7.67 6.78
N GLN A 43 -16.24 -8.16 6.13
CA GLN A 43 -16.15 -9.35 5.28
C GLN A 43 -15.28 -9.12 4.03
N GLU A 44 -15.44 -7.99 3.35
CA GLU A 44 -14.59 -7.62 2.21
C GLU A 44 -13.14 -7.39 2.64
N ALA A 45 -12.95 -6.74 3.80
CA ALA A 45 -11.63 -6.46 4.36
C ALA A 45 -10.86 -7.75 4.71
N LYS A 46 -11.53 -8.81 5.20
CA LYS A 46 -10.91 -10.13 5.43
C LYS A 46 -10.26 -10.65 4.15
N GLY A 47 -11.05 -10.75 3.07
CA GLY A 47 -10.58 -11.27 1.78
C GLY A 47 -9.49 -10.39 1.20
N ARG A 48 -9.66 -9.06 1.27
CA ARG A 48 -8.68 -8.09 0.80
C ARG A 48 -7.34 -8.21 1.53
N TYR A 49 -7.36 -8.30 2.86
CA TYR A 49 -6.15 -8.45 3.67
C TYR A 49 -5.37 -9.71 3.30
N LEU A 50 -6.04 -10.87 3.23
CA LEU A 50 -5.39 -12.13 2.88
C LEU A 50 -4.77 -12.10 1.48
N ALA A 51 -5.48 -11.51 0.50
CA ALA A 51 -4.96 -11.35 -0.85
C ALA A 51 -3.72 -10.45 -0.92
N ILE A 52 -3.70 -9.37 -0.12
CA ILE A 52 -2.57 -8.43 -0.06
C ILE A 52 -1.32 -9.10 0.53
N VAL A 53 -1.44 -9.85 1.64
CA VAL A 53 -0.27 -10.40 2.35
C VAL A 53 0.29 -11.68 1.72
N ALA A 54 -0.51 -12.44 0.96
CA ALA A 54 -0.11 -13.75 0.45
C ALA A 54 1.19 -13.76 -0.40
N PRO A 55 1.44 -12.81 -1.33
CA PRO A 55 2.69 -12.77 -2.09
C PRO A 55 3.92 -12.48 -1.22
N TYR A 56 3.77 -11.64 -0.19
CA TYR A 56 4.84 -11.34 0.75
C TYR A 56 5.17 -12.58 1.60
N ASN A 57 4.16 -13.23 2.18
CA ASN A 57 4.34 -14.44 2.97
C ASN A 57 4.99 -15.56 2.15
N THR A 58 4.57 -15.76 0.90
CA THR A 58 5.19 -16.74 0.00
C THR A 58 6.68 -16.44 -0.25
N ALA A 59 7.06 -15.17 -0.37
CA ALA A 59 8.45 -14.79 -0.56
C ALA A 59 9.29 -15.04 0.69
N LEU A 60 8.74 -14.76 1.89
CA LEU A 60 9.37 -15.07 3.17
C LEU A 60 9.60 -16.58 3.33
N THR A 61 8.57 -17.40 3.12
CA THR A 61 8.70 -18.87 3.22
C THR A 61 9.81 -19.40 2.32
N LYS A 62 9.90 -18.94 1.06
CA LYS A 62 10.97 -19.34 0.14
C LYS A 62 12.36 -18.92 0.62
N LEU A 63 12.48 -17.73 1.22
CA LEU A 63 13.73 -17.26 1.81
C LEU A 63 14.13 -18.15 3.00
N GLU A 64 13.20 -18.42 3.90
CA GLU A 64 13.39 -19.27 5.09
C GLU A 64 13.79 -20.69 4.70
N GLU A 65 13.11 -21.29 3.74
CA GLU A 65 13.46 -22.61 3.18
C GLU A 65 14.88 -22.61 2.61
N ALA A 66 15.28 -21.56 1.89
CA ALA A 66 16.63 -21.46 1.33
C ALA A 66 17.70 -21.31 2.42
N LEU A 67 17.42 -20.55 3.47
CA LEU A 67 18.29 -20.43 4.64
C LEU A 67 18.43 -21.78 5.36
N LYS A 68 17.30 -22.46 5.64
CA LYS A 68 17.27 -23.78 6.28
C LYS A 68 18.01 -24.84 5.47
N ALA A 69 17.89 -24.79 4.14
CA ALA A 69 18.58 -25.71 3.24
C ALA A 69 20.05 -25.35 2.98
N GLY A 70 20.61 -24.32 3.64
CA GLY A 70 22.00 -23.93 3.47
C GLY A 70 22.35 -23.49 2.04
N ARG A 71 21.40 -22.90 1.32
CA ARG A 71 21.62 -22.49 -0.09
C ARG A 71 22.73 -21.42 -0.17
N PRO A 72 23.44 -21.32 -1.31
CA PRO A 72 24.48 -20.32 -1.49
C PRO A 72 23.98 -18.90 -1.21
N TRP A 73 24.80 -18.08 -0.54
CA TRP A 73 24.38 -16.74 -0.10
C TRP A 73 23.91 -15.84 -1.25
N ARG A 74 24.42 -16.02 -2.47
CA ARG A 74 23.95 -15.29 -3.66
C ARG A 74 22.50 -15.64 -4.02
N THR A 75 22.10 -16.89 -3.83
CA THR A 75 20.70 -17.34 -3.98
C THR A 75 19.81 -16.70 -2.92
N VAL A 76 20.25 -16.73 -1.66
CA VAL A 76 19.55 -16.10 -0.53
C VAL A 76 19.39 -14.59 -0.76
N ARG A 77 20.42 -13.91 -1.28
CA ARG A 77 20.35 -12.49 -1.65
C ARG A 77 19.27 -12.21 -2.70
N GLY A 78 19.17 -13.05 -3.74
CA GLY A 78 18.13 -12.92 -4.75
C GLY A 78 16.72 -13.06 -4.15
N LEU A 79 16.56 -14.00 -3.21
CA LEU A 79 15.30 -14.18 -2.48
C LEU A 79 15.00 -13.00 -1.55
N ALA A 80 16.00 -12.45 -0.86
CA ALA A 80 15.83 -11.22 -0.06
C ALA A 80 15.38 -10.03 -0.94
N GLY A 81 15.90 -9.92 -2.18
CA GLY A 81 15.39 -8.97 -3.16
C GLY A 81 13.94 -9.20 -3.56
N LYS A 82 13.51 -10.47 -3.68
CA LYS A 82 12.10 -10.79 -3.92
C LYS A 82 11.24 -10.37 -2.73
N VAL A 83 11.67 -10.65 -1.50
CA VAL A 83 11.02 -10.21 -0.26
C VAL A 83 10.92 -8.68 -0.22
N ALA A 84 11.97 -7.94 -0.56
CA ALA A 84 11.93 -6.48 -0.63
C ALA A 84 10.86 -5.98 -1.62
N SER A 85 10.76 -6.59 -2.80
CA SER A 85 9.78 -6.20 -3.83
C SER A 85 8.34 -6.50 -3.40
N THR A 86 8.07 -7.65 -2.80
CA THR A 86 6.73 -8.00 -2.31
C THR A 86 6.36 -7.23 -1.06
N ASN A 87 7.36 -6.88 -0.21
CA ASN A 87 7.19 -6.00 0.94
C ASN A 87 6.83 -4.55 0.52
N ALA A 88 7.41 -4.05 -0.56
CA ALA A 88 6.98 -2.76 -1.09
C ALA A 88 5.53 -2.81 -1.62
N ALA A 89 5.22 -3.85 -2.41
CA ALA A 89 3.91 -3.97 -3.07
C ALA A 89 2.76 -4.17 -2.08
N HIS A 90 2.89 -5.07 -1.10
CA HIS A 90 1.81 -5.28 -0.12
C HIS A 90 1.63 -4.04 0.78
N ALA A 91 2.71 -3.32 1.15
CA ALA A 91 2.61 -2.09 1.93
C ALA A 91 1.90 -0.97 1.15
N GLU A 92 2.12 -0.85 -0.16
CA GLU A 92 1.36 0.05 -1.04
C GLU A 92 -0.14 -0.31 -1.02
N GLN A 93 -0.47 -1.59 -1.21
CA GLN A 93 -1.86 -2.03 -1.23
C GLN A 93 -2.57 -1.88 0.12
N LEU A 94 -1.86 -2.11 1.23
CA LEU A 94 -2.36 -1.87 2.58
C LEU A 94 -2.70 -0.38 2.78
N ARG A 95 -1.85 0.54 2.31
CA ARG A 95 -2.11 1.98 2.38
C ARG A 95 -3.28 2.42 1.50
N ALA A 96 -3.40 1.85 0.31
CA ALA A 96 -4.43 2.21 -0.66
C ALA A 96 -5.83 1.67 -0.32
N THR A 97 -5.93 0.75 0.65
CA THR A 97 -7.22 0.13 1.02
C THR A 97 -7.94 0.95 2.07
N ALA A 98 -9.21 1.29 1.82
CA ALA A 98 -10.08 1.94 2.79
C ALA A 98 -10.56 0.92 3.83
N TRP A 99 -9.82 0.77 4.93
CA TRP A 99 -10.11 -0.23 5.97
C TRP A 99 -11.32 0.16 6.84
N PRO A 100 -12.12 -0.83 7.32
CA PRO A 100 -13.10 -0.58 8.37
C PRO A 100 -12.43 -0.02 9.62
N ALA A 101 -13.14 0.81 10.37
CA ALA A 101 -12.59 1.54 11.53
C ALA A 101 -11.82 0.63 12.52
N VAL A 102 -12.33 -0.59 12.76
CA VAL A 102 -11.71 -1.58 13.66
C VAL A 102 -10.29 -2.01 13.25
N ALA A 103 -9.95 -1.94 11.96
CA ALA A 103 -8.68 -2.40 11.41
C ALA A 103 -7.68 -1.28 11.10
N GLN A 104 -8.10 -0.01 11.11
CA GLN A 104 -7.25 1.13 10.71
C GLN A 104 -5.99 1.27 11.56
N ALA A 105 -6.13 1.29 12.89
CA ALA A 105 -4.99 1.43 13.79
C ALA A 105 -4.04 0.21 13.75
N PRO A 106 -4.52 -1.05 13.78
CA PRO A 106 -3.66 -2.22 13.56
C PRO A 106 -2.89 -2.19 12.23
N VAL A 107 -3.55 -1.82 11.12
CA VAL A 107 -2.88 -1.73 9.80
C VAL A 107 -1.81 -0.63 9.80
N ALA A 108 -2.10 0.53 10.38
CA ALA A 108 -1.11 1.60 10.50
C ALA A 108 0.12 1.17 11.33
N ALA A 109 -0.07 0.38 12.38
CA ALA A 109 1.04 -0.17 13.16
C ALA A 109 1.85 -1.20 12.36
N LEU A 110 1.19 -2.09 11.62
CA LEU A 110 1.84 -3.06 10.74
C LEU A 110 2.67 -2.38 9.64
N LEU A 111 2.18 -1.27 9.10
CA LEU A 111 2.90 -0.48 8.09
C LEU A 111 4.18 0.15 8.64
N LYS A 112 4.19 0.59 9.90
CA LYS A 112 5.40 1.12 10.54
C LYS A 112 6.50 0.06 10.62
N GLU A 113 6.17 -1.15 11.04
CA GLU A 113 7.14 -2.27 11.07
C GLU A 113 7.62 -2.61 9.66
N ASN A 114 6.69 -2.68 8.70
CA ASN A 114 7.02 -2.93 7.30
C ASN A 114 8.01 -1.91 6.73
N ASP A 115 7.84 -0.62 7.05
CA ASP A 115 8.74 0.43 6.55
C ASP A 115 10.17 0.28 7.09
N VAL A 116 10.33 -0.24 8.31
CA VAL A 116 11.66 -0.55 8.86
C VAL A 116 12.23 -1.80 8.20
N ALA A 117 11.46 -2.89 8.17
CA ALA A 117 11.89 -4.14 7.54
C ALA A 117 12.26 -3.96 6.06
N LEU A 118 11.49 -3.18 5.30
CA LEU A 118 11.73 -2.91 3.88
C LEU A 118 13.09 -2.26 3.63
N ARG A 119 13.53 -1.35 4.50
CA ARG A 119 14.88 -0.75 4.38
C ARG A 119 15.95 -1.82 4.48
N HIS A 120 15.84 -2.70 5.47
CA HIS A 120 16.79 -3.80 5.65
C HIS A 120 16.70 -4.85 4.54
N TRP A 121 15.50 -5.16 4.02
CA TRP A 121 15.35 -6.07 2.87
C TRP A 121 16.02 -5.54 1.61
N ARG A 122 15.97 -4.22 1.37
CA ARG A 122 16.69 -3.58 0.26
C ARG A 122 18.22 -3.69 0.44
N LEU A 123 18.72 -3.38 1.64
CA LEU A 123 20.15 -3.53 1.94
C LEU A 123 20.62 -5.00 1.85
N ALA A 124 19.78 -5.94 2.27
CA ALA A 124 20.02 -7.37 2.11
C ALA A 124 20.15 -7.75 0.63
N ALA A 125 19.26 -7.25 -0.22
CA ALA A 125 19.29 -7.49 -1.67
C ALA A 125 20.54 -6.94 -2.37
N GLU A 126 21.10 -5.84 -1.84
CA GLU A 126 22.29 -5.18 -2.36
C GLU A 126 23.60 -5.68 -1.71
N ALA A 127 23.51 -6.58 -0.74
CA ALA A 127 24.66 -7.01 0.03
C ALA A 127 25.81 -7.57 -0.84
N GLY A 128 27.02 -7.06 -0.60
CA GLY A 128 28.25 -7.49 -1.26
C GLY A 128 28.89 -8.75 -0.68
N SER A 129 28.41 -9.24 0.47
CA SER A 129 28.96 -10.41 1.16
C SER A 129 27.89 -11.17 1.94
N ALA A 130 28.17 -12.44 2.25
CA ALA A 130 27.30 -13.27 3.08
C ALA A 130 27.08 -12.68 4.48
N ALA A 131 28.13 -12.11 5.09
CA ALA A 131 28.04 -11.50 6.41
C ALA A 131 27.13 -10.26 6.41
N ALA A 132 27.26 -9.39 5.40
CA ALA A 132 26.38 -8.23 5.23
C ALA A 132 24.94 -8.66 4.98
N LEU A 133 24.73 -9.66 4.11
CA LEU A 133 23.41 -10.23 3.85
C LEU A 133 22.74 -10.70 5.14
N MET A 134 23.40 -11.57 5.90
CA MET A 134 22.82 -12.14 7.12
C MET A 134 22.58 -11.11 8.21
N ARG A 135 23.41 -10.05 8.29
CA ARG A 135 23.18 -8.93 9.20
C ARG A 135 21.86 -8.23 8.87
N GLU A 136 21.65 -7.87 7.60
CA GLU A 136 20.43 -7.16 7.18
C GLU A 136 19.18 -8.04 7.24
N ILE A 137 19.28 -9.35 6.94
CA ILE A 137 18.17 -10.29 7.14
C ILE A 137 17.72 -10.31 8.60
N ARG A 138 18.66 -10.39 9.56
CA ARG A 138 18.32 -10.37 10.99
C ARG A 138 17.72 -9.03 11.43
N ALA A 139 18.24 -7.92 10.91
CA ALA A 139 17.68 -6.60 11.19
C ALA A 139 16.26 -6.44 10.64
N ALA A 140 15.99 -6.99 9.45
CA ALA A 140 14.62 -7.03 8.90
C ALA A 140 13.70 -7.93 9.74
N ALA A 141 14.17 -9.10 10.17
CA ALA A 141 13.39 -10.05 10.97
C ALA A 141 13.03 -9.49 12.36
N ALA A 142 13.84 -8.59 12.94
CA ALA A 142 13.48 -7.89 14.17
C ALA A 142 12.24 -6.97 14.02
N HIS A 143 11.82 -6.72 12.79
CA HIS A 143 10.65 -5.93 12.40
C HIS A 143 9.68 -6.73 11.51
N ASP A 144 9.56 -8.05 11.73
CA ASP A 144 8.70 -8.94 10.94
C ASP A 144 7.20 -8.53 10.93
N GLY A 145 6.78 -7.74 11.92
CA GLY A 145 5.43 -7.23 12.07
C GLY A 145 4.43 -8.28 12.57
N GLY A 146 4.86 -9.46 13.02
CA GLY A 146 4.00 -10.59 13.38
C GLY A 146 2.93 -10.22 14.41
N THR A 147 3.32 -9.55 15.50
CA THR A 147 2.38 -9.08 16.53
C THR A 147 1.34 -8.09 15.97
N GLN A 148 1.73 -7.20 15.04
CA GLN A 148 0.79 -6.24 14.46
C GLN A 148 -0.12 -6.91 13.42
N ALA A 149 0.41 -7.85 12.64
CA ALA A 149 -0.35 -8.68 11.71
C ALA A 149 -1.43 -9.48 12.45
N ASP A 150 -1.12 -10.05 13.62
CA ASP A 150 -2.10 -10.72 14.47
C ASP A 150 -3.21 -9.78 14.95
N LYS A 151 -2.88 -8.55 15.35
CA LYS A 151 -3.90 -7.55 15.70
C LYS A 151 -4.81 -7.21 14.51
N VAL A 152 -4.26 -7.08 13.30
CA VAL A 152 -5.08 -6.90 12.08
C VAL A 152 -6.01 -8.10 11.91
N ARG A 153 -5.48 -9.31 12.00
CA ARG A 153 -6.26 -10.55 11.86
C ARG A 153 -7.37 -10.64 12.90
N THR A 154 -7.09 -10.39 14.18
CA THR A 154 -8.10 -10.35 15.23
C THR A 154 -9.17 -9.29 14.98
N SER A 155 -8.77 -8.06 14.60
CA SER A 155 -9.74 -6.99 14.30
C SER A 155 -10.66 -7.31 13.13
N LEU A 156 -10.18 -8.14 12.20
CA LEU A 156 -10.95 -8.61 11.07
C LEU A 156 -11.66 -9.93 11.36
N GLY A 157 -11.52 -10.55 12.54
CA GLY A 157 -12.10 -11.87 12.84
C GLY A 157 -11.50 -13.01 12.00
N LEU A 158 -10.21 -12.93 11.70
CA LEU A 158 -9.39 -13.99 11.12
C LEU A 158 -8.68 -14.77 12.23
N PRO A 159 -8.42 -16.08 12.06
CA PRO A 159 -7.57 -16.83 12.99
C PRO A 159 -6.16 -16.23 13.01
N LEU A 160 -5.40 -16.37 14.10
CA LEU A 160 -4.01 -15.91 14.17
C LEU A 160 -3.15 -16.55 13.09
N TYR A 161 -2.06 -15.88 12.71
CA TYR A 161 -1.09 -16.47 11.79
C TYR A 161 -0.26 -17.48 12.58
N ARG A 162 -0.51 -18.78 12.36
CA ARG A 162 0.35 -19.83 12.89
C ARG A 162 1.29 -20.25 11.78
N ASP A 163 2.58 -20.09 12.03
CA ASP A 163 3.62 -20.67 11.18
C ASP A 163 3.32 -22.16 11.03
N SER A 164 3.20 -22.62 9.79
CA SER A 164 2.99 -24.03 9.43
C SER A 164 4.31 -24.78 9.45
#